data_AF-A0A1R2C931-F1
#
_entry.id   AF-A0A1R2C931-F1
#
_cell.length_a   1.000
_cell.length_b   1.000
_cell.length_c   1.000
_cell.angle_alpha   90.00
_cell.angle_beta   90.00
_cell.angle_gamma   90.00
#
_symmetry.space_group_name_H-M   'P 1'
#
loop_
_entity.id
_entity.type
_entity.pdbx_description
1 polymer ?
#
loop_
_entity_poly.entity_id
_entity_poly.type
_entity_poly.pdbx_seq_one_letter_code
_entity_poly.pdbx_strand_id
1 'polypeptide(L)'
;MFAHLSVTPTFISNLSVFIALAPIVSVRHLDITMFKTLKEIPLLQALEDAGIYEFLPNHQDNLAFYEICSKFGTVCDDIIGFFADMKVANDNTERLPTILAHEPGGTSTLNMKHWQQMTDYLSYKVQKFNYGKEGNMANYGHSTPPVYYMSKALGSVSIFREIRIDLLI
;
A
#
# COMPACT_ATOMS: atom_id res chain seq x y z
N MET A 1 1.36 -11.00 3.80
CA MET A 1 1.19 -12.48 3.75
C MET A 1 1.95 -13.13 2.59
N PHE A 2 1.64 -12.85 1.32
CA PHE A 2 2.31 -13.50 0.17
C PHE A 2 3.83 -13.42 0.16
N ALA A 3 4.41 -12.25 0.48
CA ALA A 3 5.86 -12.09 0.64
C ALA A 3 6.45 -13.04 1.70
N HIS A 4 5.75 -13.22 2.84
CA HIS A 4 6.18 -14.13 3.89
C HIS A 4 6.10 -15.60 3.42
N LEU A 5 4.99 -16.00 2.80
CA LEU A 5 4.82 -17.34 2.24
C LEU A 5 5.83 -17.65 1.12
N SER A 6 6.30 -16.65 0.39
CA SER A 6 7.35 -16.83 -0.61
C SER A 6 8.71 -17.19 0.01
N VAL A 7 9.02 -16.64 1.19
CA VAL A 7 10.28 -16.89 1.92
C VAL A 7 10.17 -18.14 2.78
N THR A 8 9.03 -18.34 3.44
CA THR A 8 8.76 -19.45 4.36
C THR A 8 7.48 -20.18 3.94
N PRO A 9 7.52 -21.01 2.88
CA PRO A 9 6.33 -21.71 2.38
C PRO A 9 5.68 -22.62 3.41
N THR A 10 6.48 -23.18 4.32
CA THR A 10 6.00 -24.07 5.39
C THR A 10 5.04 -23.37 6.35
N PHE A 11 5.04 -22.03 6.45
CA PHE A 11 4.11 -21.31 7.31
C PHE A 11 2.64 -21.57 6.96
N ILE A 12 2.34 -21.87 5.68
CA ILE A 12 0.96 -22.13 5.24
C ILE A 12 0.32 -23.33 5.95
N SER A 13 1.12 -24.30 6.43
CA SER A 13 0.59 -25.47 7.16
C SER A 13 -0.01 -25.11 8.51
N ASN A 14 0.32 -23.93 9.04
CA ASN A 14 -0.24 -23.42 10.28
C ASN A 14 -1.61 -22.74 10.07
N LEU A 15 -2.05 -22.60 8.82
CA LEU A 15 -3.31 -21.95 8.45
C LEU A 15 -4.26 -22.99 7.84
N SER A 16 -5.51 -23.01 8.30
CA SER A 16 -6.54 -23.83 7.65
C SER A 16 -6.86 -23.29 6.25
N VAL A 17 -6.90 -21.96 6.11
CA VAL A 17 -7.08 -21.25 4.85
C VAL A 17 -6.51 -19.83 4.97
N PHE A 18 -5.92 -19.32 3.89
CA PHE A 18 -5.63 -17.90 3.74
C PHE A 18 -6.62 -17.28 2.74
N ILE A 19 -7.52 -16.43 3.23
CA ILE A 19 -8.46 -15.67 2.38
C ILE A 19 -7.85 -14.29 2.11
N ALA A 20 -7.54 -14.01 0.85
CA ALA A 20 -6.95 -12.76 0.42
C ALA A 20 -8.01 -11.90 -0.29
N LEU A 21 -8.46 -10.84 0.39
CA LEU A 21 -9.36 -9.82 -0.14
C LEU A 21 -8.52 -8.70 -0.75
N ALA A 22 -8.81 -8.33 -2.01
CA ALA A 22 -8.03 -7.34 -2.77
C ALA A 22 -6.51 -7.56 -2.68
N PRO A 23 -5.99 -8.76 -3.04
CA PRO A 23 -4.57 -9.07 -2.84
C PRO A 23 -3.67 -8.19 -3.70
N ILE A 24 -2.72 -7.52 -3.05
CA ILE A 24 -1.68 -6.75 -3.73
C ILE A 24 -0.40 -7.58 -3.77
N VAL A 25 -0.07 -8.06 -4.97
CA VAL A 25 1.18 -8.79 -5.23
C VAL A 25 2.17 -7.89 -5.96
N SER A 26 1.71 -7.20 -7.00
CA SER A 26 2.48 -6.22 -7.77
C SER A 26 1.70 -4.93 -7.88
N VAL A 27 2.41 -3.81 -7.90
CA VAL A 27 1.86 -2.45 -8.02
C VAL A 27 2.28 -1.79 -9.33
N ARG A 28 2.70 -2.60 -10.31
CA ARG A 28 3.10 -2.15 -11.65
C ARG A 28 2.03 -1.29 -12.33
N HIS A 29 0.78 -1.66 -12.16
CA HIS A 29 -0.39 -0.99 -12.76
C HIS A 29 -1.19 -0.23 -11.69
N LEU A 30 -0.53 0.19 -10.60
CA LEU A 30 -1.21 0.93 -9.55
C LEU A 30 -1.65 2.28 -10.08
N ASP A 31 -2.96 2.50 -10.10
CA ASP A 31 -3.61 3.68 -10.64
C ASP A 31 -4.32 4.44 -9.51
N ILE A 32 -3.53 4.98 -8.57
CA ILE A 32 -4.02 5.76 -7.43
C ILE A 32 -3.32 7.11 -7.44
N THR A 33 -4.10 8.19 -7.31
CA THR A 33 -3.62 9.58 -7.41
C THR A 33 -2.49 9.89 -6.44
N MET A 34 -2.60 9.48 -5.17
CA MET A 34 -1.53 9.66 -4.18
C MET A 34 -0.18 9.13 -4.67
N PHE A 35 -0.13 7.91 -5.22
CA PHE A 35 1.12 7.32 -5.67
C PHE A 35 1.66 7.95 -6.95
N LYS A 36 0.80 8.54 -7.80
CA LYS A 36 1.26 9.37 -8.93
C LYS A 36 1.90 10.66 -8.41
N THR A 37 1.25 11.35 -7.48
CA THR A 37 1.79 12.58 -6.88
C THR A 37 3.11 12.33 -6.16
N LEU A 38 3.21 11.28 -5.33
CA LEU A 38 4.45 10.94 -4.60
C LEU A 38 5.64 10.59 -5.53
N LYS A 39 5.40 10.26 -6.80
CA LYS A 39 6.48 10.08 -7.79
C LYS A 39 7.04 11.40 -8.30
N GLU A 40 6.21 12.44 -8.36
CA GLU A 40 6.57 13.75 -8.93
C GLU A 40 7.20 14.68 -7.90
N ILE A 41 6.89 14.48 -6.61
CA ILE A 41 7.41 15.31 -5.52
C ILE A 41 8.31 14.50 -4.57
N PRO A 42 9.44 15.06 -4.09
CA PRO A 42 10.33 14.38 -3.16
C PRO A 42 9.79 14.40 -1.71
N LEU A 43 8.48 14.31 -1.50
CA LEU A 43 7.84 14.48 -0.19
C LEU A 43 8.41 13.49 0.84
N LEU A 44 8.51 12.21 0.49
CA LEU A 44 9.01 11.19 1.41
C LEU A 44 10.49 11.41 1.78
N GLN A 45 11.29 11.99 0.88
CA GLN A 45 12.66 12.37 1.19
C GLN A 45 12.70 13.58 2.11
N ALA A 46 11.91 14.63 1.80
CA ALA A 46 11.82 15.83 2.62
C ALA A 46 11.34 15.53 4.05
N LEU A 47 10.39 14.60 4.21
CA LEU A 47 9.94 14.14 5.53
C LEU A 47 11.08 13.48 6.32
N GLU A 48 11.84 12.56 5.70
CA GLU A 48 12.98 11.93 6.38
C GLU A 48 14.09 12.94 6.71
N ASP A 49 14.39 13.87 5.80
CA ASP A 49 15.39 14.93 6.03
C ASP A 49 14.97 15.86 7.19
N ALA A 50 13.66 16.04 7.39
CA ALA A 50 13.08 16.75 8.52
C ALA A 50 12.97 15.90 9.81
N GLY A 51 13.41 14.63 9.77
CA GLY A 51 13.32 13.71 10.90
C GLY A 51 11.91 13.14 11.16
N ILE A 52 11.02 13.19 10.17
CA ILE A 52 9.65 12.69 10.23
C ILE A 52 9.60 11.29 9.60
N TYR A 53 9.43 10.28 10.45
CA TYR A 53 9.44 8.87 10.06
C TYR A 53 8.05 8.21 10.04
N GLU A 54 7.02 8.95 10.43
CA GLU A 54 5.63 8.52 10.42
C GLU A 54 4.85 9.28 9.33
N PHE A 55 4.07 8.54 8.57
CA PHE A 55 3.26 9.03 7.46
C PHE A 55 1.78 8.83 7.81
N LEU A 56 1.04 9.94 7.84
CA LEU A 56 -0.38 10.03 8.21
C LEU A 56 -0.72 9.38 9.56
N PRO A 57 -0.13 9.86 10.68
CA PRO A 57 -0.44 9.35 12.01
C PRO A 57 -1.93 9.50 12.37
N ASN A 58 -2.45 8.53 13.13
CA ASN A 58 -3.87 8.46 13.52
C ASN A 58 -4.38 9.66 14.37
N HIS A 59 -3.49 10.46 14.95
CA HIS A 59 -3.85 11.42 15.99
C HIS A 59 -4.65 12.64 15.51
N GLN A 60 -3.98 13.62 14.89
CA GLN A 60 -4.61 14.89 14.53
C GLN A 60 -5.25 14.85 13.14
N ASP A 61 -4.67 14.04 12.24
CA ASP A 61 -5.10 13.97 10.84
C ASP A 61 -6.50 13.35 10.71
N ASN A 62 -6.81 12.32 11.51
CA ASN A 62 -8.11 11.65 11.48
C ASN A 62 -9.26 12.52 12.01
N LEU A 63 -9.00 13.36 13.01
CA LEU A 63 -9.98 14.35 13.46
C LEU A 63 -10.25 15.40 12.38
N ALA A 64 -9.21 15.82 11.65
CA ALA A 64 -9.39 16.72 10.53
C ALA A 64 -10.21 16.07 9.40
N PHE A 65 -9.91 14.81 9.04
CA PHE A 65 -10.71 14.07 8.06
C PHE A 65 -12.16 13.89 8.51
N TYR A 66 -12.40 13.54 9.78
CA TYR A 66 -13.75 13.45 10.34
C TYR A 66 -14.53 14.77 10.18
N GLU A 67 -13.94 15.89 10.57
CA GLU A 67 -14.60 17.20 10.51
C GLU A 67 -14.88 17.63 9.07
N ILE A 68 -13.94 17.41 8.15
CA ILE A 68 -14.12 17.68 6.73
C ILE A 68 -15.26 16.81 6.18
N CYS A 69 -15.23 15.51 6.44
CA CYS A 69 -16.21 14.58 5.90
C CYS A 69 -17.61 14.75 6.50
N SER A 70 -17.71 15.14 7.77
CA SER A 70 -19.01 15.39 8.42
C SER A 70 -19.72 16.62 7.86
N LYS A 71 -18.96 17.59 7.33
CA LYS A 71 -19.49 18.88 6.86
C LYS A 71 -19.53 18.99 5.33
N PHE A 72 -18.63 18.29 4.64
CA PHE A 72 -18.41 18.42 3.20
C PHE A 72 -18.28 17.05 2.53
N GLY A 73 -19.41 16.37 2.31
CA GLY A 73 -19.44 15.01 1.75
C GLY A 73 -18.68 14.85 0.43
N THR A 74 -18.84 15.77 -0.52
CA THR A 74 -18.12 15.69 -1.81
C THR A 74 -16.60 15.84 -1.66
N VAL A 75 -16.14 16.66 -0.72
CA VAL A 75 -14.71 16.81 -0.42
C VAL A 75 -14.18 15.53 0.24
N CYS A 76 -15.00 14.87 1.06
CA CYS A 76 -14.68 13.56 1.62
C CYS A 76 -14.44 12.54 0.51
N ASP A 77 -15.32 12.51 -0.48
CA ASP A 77 -15.23 11.58 -1.60
C ASP A 77 -13.92 11.79 -2.39
N ASP A 78 -13.55 13.05 -2.62
CA ASP A 78 -12.29 13.41 -3.28
C ASP A 78 -11.06 13.02 -2.44
N ILE A 79 -11.11 13.20 -1.12
CA ILE A 79 -10.02 12.80 -0.21
C ILE A 79 -9.84 11.29 -0.26
N ILE A 80 -10.92 10.51 -0.16
CA ILE A 80 -10.82 9.05 -0.23
C ILE A 80 -10.36 8.63 -1.63
N GLY A 81 -10.89 9.24 -2.69
CA GLY A 81 -10.48 9.01 -4.08
C GLY A 81 -9.00 9.33 -4.35
N PHE A 82 -8.40 10.23 -3.57
CA PHE A 82 -6.97 10.51 -3.63
C PHE A 82 -6.13 9.34 -3.09
N PHE A 83 -6.53 8.75 -1.96
CA PHE A 83 -5.82 7.68 -1.26
C PHE A 83 -6.15 6.28 -1.77
N ALA A 84 -7.36 6.08 -2.29
CA ALA A 84 -7.91 4.80 -2.70
C ALA A 84 -8.79 4.93 -3.95
N ASP A 85 -8.99 3.83 -4.65
CA ASP A 85 -9.93 3.76 -5.76
C ASP A 85 -11.35 3.54 -5.21
N MET A 86 -12.07 4.64 -4.95
CA MET A 86 -13.42 4.59 -4.38
C MET A 86 -14.49 4.73 -5.45
N LYS A 87 -15.51 3.87 -5.39
CA LYS A 87 -16.76 4.03 -6.13
C LYS A 87 -17.87 4.34 -5.15
N VAL A 88 -18.20 5.62 -5.01
CA VAL A 88 -19.22 6.15 -4.08
C VAL A 88 -20.53 5.34 -4.10
N ALA A 89 -20.95 4.84 -5.27
CA ALA A 89 -22.16 4.03 -5.44
C ALA A 89 -22.15 2.67 -4.71
N ASN A 90 -20.98 2.15 -4.34
CA ASN A 90 -20.82 0.86 -3.67
C ASN A 90 -20.78 0.98 -2.15
N ASP A 91 -20.62 2.20 -1.62
CA ASP A 91 -20.32 2.45 -0.22
C ASP A 91 -21.46 3.18 0.51
N ASN A 92 -21.50 3.00 1.83
CA ASN A 92 -22.37 3.81 2.69
C ASN A 92 -21.63 5.11 3.04
N THR A 93 -21.87 6.14 2.23
CA THR A 93 -21.19 7.45 2.36
C THR A 93 -21.47 8.15 3.69
N GLU A 94 -22.63 7.91 4.31
CA GLU A 94 -22.97 8.46 5.63
C GLU A 94 -22.03 7.96 6.74
N ARG A 95 -21.31 6.86 6.49
CA ARG A 95 -20.37 6.26 7.45
C ARG A 95 -18.93 6.72 7.25
N LEU A 96 -18.61 7.40 6.15
CA LEU A 96 -17.25 7.86 5.85
C LEU A 96 -16.63 8.72 6.94
N PRO A 97 -17.35 9.65 7.61
CA PRO A 97 -16.74 10.41 8.70
C PRO A 97 -16.23 9.50 9.82
N THR A 98 -17.03 8.50 10.23
CA THR A 98 -16.63 7.55 11.26
C THR A 98 -15.46 6.66 10.82
N ILE A 99 -15.44 6.24 9.56
CA ILE A 99 -14.34 5.44 9.01
C ILE A 99 -13.03 6.26 9.05
N LEU A 100 -13.08 7.51 8.59
CA LEU A 100 -11.91 8.39 8.52
C LEU A 100 -11.50 9.00 9.87
N ALA A 101 -12.34 8.88 10.90
CA ALA A 101 -11.90 9.12 12.27
C ALA A 101 -10.94 8.04 12.79
N HIS A 102 -10.91 6.86 12.14
CA HIS A 102 -10.03 5.75 12.49
C HIS A 102 -8.96 5.46 11.44
N GLU A 103 -9.23 5.82 10.18
CA GLU A 103 -8.33 5.62 9.06
C GLU A 103 -7.84 6.96 8.48
N PRO A 104 -6.56 7.06 8.11
CA PRO A 104 -5.54 6.00 8.15
C PRO A 104 -5.04 5.67 9.56
N GLY A 105 -4.66 4.40 9.77
CA GLY A 105 -3.98 3.93 10.98
C GLY A 105 -2.52 4.37 11.15
N GLY A 106 -1.95 5.10 10.18
CA GLY A 106 -0.53 5.46 10.13
C GLY A 106 0.39 4.35 9.61
N THR A 107 1.51 4.77 9.02
CA THR A 107 2.59 3.86 8.55
C THR A 107 3.93 4.58 8.62
N SER A 108 5.06 3.87 8.47
CA SER A 108 6.36 4.53 8.35
C SER A 108 6.60 5.16 6.98
N THR A 109 7.38 6.25 6.94
CA THR A 109 7.88 6.87 5.70
C THR A 109 8.69 5.86 4.87
N LEU A 110 9.42 4.96 5.53
CA LEU A 110 10.16 3.87 4.90
C LEU A 110 9.24 2.91 4.12
N ASN A 111 8.08 2.56 4.69
CA ASN A 111 7.10 1.72 3.99
C ASN A 111 6.60 2.43 2.73
N MET A 112 6.28 3.72 2.81
CA MET A 112 5.85 4.51 1.64
C MET A 112 6.94 4.59 0.56
N LYS A 113 8.22 4.73 0.94
CA LYS A 113 9.34 4.65 0.00
C LYS A 113 9.45 3.27 -0.64
N HIS A 114 9.16 2.19 0.10
CA HIS A 114 9.12 0.85 -0.47
C HIS A 114 8.03 0.73 -1.54
N TRP A 115 6.83 1.24 -1.26
CA TRP A 115 5.77 1.31 -2.27
C TRP A 115 6.21 2.09 -3.51
N GLN A 116 6.83 3.26 -3.32
CA GLN A 116 7.38 4.05 -4.43
C GLN A 116 8.38 3.22 -5.27
N GLN A 117 9.32 2.50 -4.63
CA GLN A 117 10.26 1.61 -5.33
C GLN A 117 9.57 0.50 -6.13
N MET A 118 8.47 -0.07 -5.61
CA MET A 118 7.73 -1.12 -6.32
C MET A 118 6.90 -0.58 -7.48
N THR A 119 6.51 0.70 -7.43
CA THR A 119 5.81 1.38 -8.54
C THR A 119 6.76 1.88 -9.63
N ASP A 120 8.08 1.86 -9.40
CA ASP A 120 9.09 2.24 -10.38
C ASP A 120 9.19 1.18 -11.49
N TYR A 121 9.05 1.65 -12.73
CA TYR A 121 8.97 0.86 -13.95
C TYR A 121 10.26 0.14 -14.32
N LEU A 122 11.39 0.50 -13.68
CA LEU A 122 12.69 -0.10 -13.96
C LEU A 122 12.88 -1.48 -13.33
N SER A 123 12.12 -1.83 -12.30
CA SER A 123 12.28 -3.13 -11.62
C SER A 123 11.15 -4.12 -11.95
N TYR A 124 9.89 -3.67 -11.94
CA TYR A 124 8.67 -4.50 -11.94
C TYR A 124 8.73 -5.74 -11.03
N LYS A 125 9.62 -5.71 -10.04
CA LYS A 125 9.93 -6.84 -9.16
C LYS A 125 9.19 -6.63 -7.86
N VAL A 126 8.54 -7.69 -7.41
CA VAL A 126 8.09 -7.78 -6.03
C VAL A 126 9.29 -8.22 -5.21
N GLN A 127 9.90 -7.28 -4.49
CA GLN A 127 11.21 -7.49 -3.85
C GLN A 127 11.26 -6.80 -2.48
N LYS A 128 12.28 -7.14 -1.69
CA LYS A 128 12.56 -6.40 -0.44
C LYS A 128 12.94 -4.94 -0.75
N PHE A 129 12.90 -4.10 0.27
CA PHE A 129 13.30 -2.69 0.16
C PHE A 129 14.72 -2.57 -0.40
N ASN A 130 14.92 -1.64 -1.33
CA ASN A 130 16.24 -1.34 -1.90
C ASN A 130 16.91 -0.23 -1.09
N TYR A 131 17.91 -0.56 -0.28
CA TYR A 131 18.69 0.42 0.50
C TYR A 131 19.84 1.06 -0.31
N GLY A 132 19.91 0.83 -1.62
CA GLY A 132 21.09 1.12 -2.41
C GLY A 132 22.19 0.07 -2.23
N LYS A 133 23.29 0.18 -2.99
CA LYS A 133 24.31 -0.87 -3.08
C LYS A 133 24.92 -1.25 -1.72
N GLU A 134 25.33 -0.26 -0.94
CA GLU A 134 25.97 -0.45 0.37
C GLU A 134 24.96 -0.92 1.42
N GLY A 135 23.79 -0.28 1.45
CA GLY A 135 22.73 -0.67 2.38
C GLY A 135 22.21 -2.09 2.10
N ASN A 136 22.09 -2.50 0.84
CA ASN A 136 21.71 -3.87 0.49
C ASN A 136 22.79 -4.87 0.92
N MET A 137 24.06 -4.52 0.78
CA MET A 137 25.15 -5.36 1.28
C MET A 137 25.05 -5.54 2.80
N ALA A 138 24.83 -4.46 3.54
CA ALA A 138 24.69 -4.50 4.99
C ALA A 138 23.45 -5.30 5.45
N ASN A 139 22.33 -5.18 4.74
CA ASN A 139 21.06 -5.81 5.15
C ASN A 139 20.85 -7.23 4.61
N TYR A 140 21.42 -7.55 3.44
CA TYR A 140 21.13 -8.79 2.71
C TYR A 140 22.38 -9.61 2.35
N GLY A 141 23.59 -9.04 2.50
CA GLY A 141 24.84 -9.69 2.08
C GLY A 141 25.08 -9.68 0.56
N HIS A 142 24.26 -8.95 -0.20
CA HIS A 142 24.41 -8.80 -1.65
C HIS A 142 23.91 -7.42 -2.13
N SER A 143 24.43 -6.92 -3.25
CA SER A 143 24.25 -5.51 -3.68
C SER A 143 22.86 -5.15 -4.21
N THR A 144 22.03 -6.15 -4.52
CA THR A 144 20.66 -5.99 -5.05
C THR A 144 19.65 -6.54 -4.05
N PRO A 145 18.41 -6.03 -3.97
CA PRO A 145 17.43 -6.56 -3.03
C PRO A 145 16.93 -7.97 -3.45
N PRO A 146 16.68 -8.90 -2.50
CA PRO A 146 16.07 -10.19 -2.83
C PRO A 146 14.67 -10.05 -3.41
N VAL A 147 14.36 -10.86 -4.43
CA VAL A 147 13.02 -10.93 -5.05
C VAL A 147 12.15 -11.95 -4.32
N TYR A 148 10.88 -11.61 -4.12
CA TYR A 148 9.86 -12.54 -3.66
C TYR A 148 9.29 -13.34 -4.83
N TYR A 149 9.53 -14.65 -4.83
CA TYR A 149 8.99 -15.57 -5.82
C TYR A 149 7.62 -16.09 -5.39
N MET A 150 6.56 -15.52 -5.97
CA MET A 150 5.17 -15.89 -5.62
C MET A 150 4.83 -17.34 -5.97
N SER A 151 5.55 -17.96 -6.91
CA SER A 151 5.45 -19.40 -7.18
C SER A 151 5.79 -20.28 -5.98
N LYS A 152 6.44 -19.73 -4.94
CA LYS A 152 6.71 -20.44 -3.68
C LYS A 152 5.61 -20.30 -2.64
N ALA A 153 4.69 -19.34 -2.79
CA ALA A 153 3.57 -19.13 -1.89
C ALA A 153 2.40 -20.10 -2.25
N LEU A 154 2.66 -21.40 -2.12
CA LEU A 154 1.70 -22.47 -2.44
C LEU A 154 0.87 -22.86 -1.21
N GLY A 155 -0.39 -23.24 -1.41
CA GLY A 155 -1.26 -23.81 -0.38
C GLY A 155 -2.72 -23.38 -0.53
N SER A 156 -3.52 -23.59 0.52
CA SER A 156 -4.95 -23.28 0.52
C SER A 156 -5.18 -21.77 0.60
N VAL A 157 -5.23 -21.12 -0.56
CA VAL A 157 -5.44 -19.67 -0.70
C VAL A 157 -6.70 -19.42 -1.51
N SER A 158 -7.65 -18.67 -0.94
CA SER A 158 -8.82 -18.15 -1.66
C SER A 158 -8.59 -16.69 -1.99
N ILE A 159 -8.75 -16.31 -3.26
CA ILE A 159 -8.51 -14.95 -3.74
C ILE A 159 -9.82 -14.31 -4.18
N PHE A 160 -10.10 -13.14 -3.63
CA PHE A 160 -11.21 -12.28 -4.04
C PHE A 160 -10.63 -10.96 -4.56
N ARG A 161 -10.84 -10.69 -5.85
CA ARG A 161 -10.42 -9.44 -6.50
C ARG A 161 -11.59 -8.87 -7.29
N GLU A 162 -11.67 -7.55 -7.37
CA GLU A 162 -12.56 -6.90 -8.32
C GLU A 162 -11.98 -7.06 -9.74
N ILE A 163 -12.85 -7.33 -10.72
CA ILE A 163 -12.51 -7.26 -12.14
C ILE A 163 -13.22 -6.03 -12.69
N ARG A 164 -12.45 -5.00 -13.08
CA ARG A 164 -13.01 -3.87 -13.83
C ARG A 164 -13.23 -4.33 -15.28
N ILE A 165 -14.49 -4.54 -15.66
CA ILE A 165 -14.88 -4.98 -17.00
C ILE A 165 -14.56 -3.90 -18.05
N ASP A 166 -14.45 -2.64 -17.62
CA ASP A 166 -14.22 -1.45 -18.45
C ASP A 166 -12.80 -1.38 -19.06
N LEU A 167 -11.90 -2.30 -18.69
CA LEU A 167 -10.53 -2.43 -19.22
C LEU A 167 -10.38 -3.60 -20.22
N LEU A 168 -11.49 -4.22 -20.65
CA LEU A 168 -11.54 -5.32 -21.62
C LEU A 168 -12.07 -4.90 -23.01
N ILE A 169 -12.16 -3.60 -23.30
CA ILE A 169 -12.50 -3.05 -24.63
C ILE A 169 -11.34 -2.22 -25.17
#